data_AF-A0A3P7KR15-F1
#
_entry.id   AF-A0A3P7KR15-F1
#
_cell.length_a   1.000
_cell.length_b   1.000
_cell.length_c   1.000
_cell.angle_alpha   90.00
_cell.angle_beta   90.00
_cell.angle_gamma   90.00
#
_symmetry.space_group_name_H-M   'P 1'
#
loop_
_entity.id
_entity.type
_entity.pdbx_description
1 polymer ?
#
loop_
_entity_poly.entity_id
_entity_poly.type
_entity_poly.pdbx_seq_one_letter_code
_entity_poly.pdbx_strand_id
1 'polypeptide(L)'
;VYFKNGCKPQYLTYTAPNHASIATGLLVESHGIVGNYFYDPTTNTTFDLFNSTQKEGVVNASLMGHFYNGEPIWLTNERGGYGRRSATLFWPTGSGHWPSAPHKPTLHRPWMEYENLSQWMNDFDEIMELFIRKKDPYNFVAWYIPEPDHSLHLNGFKNGKINEKLRELDLLVKYINDKLENNSDFSKRLNIILTADHGHAEVFRTFLSFFDQFL
;
A
#
# COMPACT_ATOMS: atom_id res chain seq x y z
N VAL A 1 8.46 -21.16 2.41
CA VAL A 1 8.80 -21.16 0.97
C VAL A 1 9.48 -19.83 0.66
N TYR A 2 10.74 -19.82 0.23
CA TYR A 2 11.36 -18.59 -0.29
C TYR A 2 11.03 -18.51 -1.77
N PHE A 3 10.28 -17.48 -2.19
CA PHE A 3 10.04 -17.19 -3.61
C PHE A 3 11.35 -16.73 -4.26
N LYS A 4 12.20 -17.67 -4.67
CA LYS A 4 13.55 -17.38 -5.21
C LYS A 4 13.54 -16.58 -6.52
N ASN A 5 12.45 -16.67 -7.29
CA ASN A 5 12.27 -16.04 -8.60
C ASN A 5 11.08 -15.07 -8.63
N GLY A 6 10.64 -14.56 -7.47
CA GLY A 6 9.53 -13.60 -7.37
C GLY A 6 9.96 -12.13 -7.45
N CYS A 7 8.99 -11.22 -7.32
CA CYS A 7 9.27 -9.80 -7.08
C CYS A 7 10.15 -9.66 -5.84
N LYS A 8 11.27 -8.95 -5.96
CA LYS A 8 12.20 -8.74 -4.86
C LYS A 8 11.92 -7.38 -4.20
N PRO A 9 11.62 -7.35 -2.90
CA PRO A 9 11.47 -6.10 -2.18
C PRO A 9 12.81 -5.36 -2.10
N GLN A 10 12.73 -4.05 -1.85
CA GLN A 10 13.89 -3.28 -1.41
C GLN A 10 14.41 -3.80 -0.08
N TYR A 11 15.68 -3.51 0.20
CA TYR A 11 16.25 -3.77 1.51
C TYR A 11 15.64 -2.83 2.56
N LEU A 12 15.41 -3.39 3.76
CA LEU A 12 14.29 -3.11 4.66
C LEU A 12 12.93 -3.51 4.06
N THR A 13 12.53 -4.76 4.34
CA THR A 13 11.27 -5.35 3.90
C THR A 13 10.11 -4.88 4.79
N TYR A 14 9.86 -3.57 4.79
CA TYR A 14 8.75 -2.91 5.48
C TYR A 14 7.74 -2.34 4.49
N THR A 15 6.51 -2.16 4.97
CA THR A 15 5.36 -1.73 4.18
C THR A 15 5.54 -0.38 3.50
N ALA A 16 5.81 0.70 4.26
CA ALA A 16 5.87 2.05 3.72
C ALA A 16 7.02 2.24 2.72
N PRO A 17 8.26 1.77 2.99
CA PRO A 17 9.34 1.88 2.02
C PRO A 17 9.05 1.14 0.72
N ASN A 18 8.60 -0.12 0.77
CA ASN A 18 8.37 -0.90 -0.45
C ASN A 18 7.19 -0.38 -1.28
N HIS A 19 6.10 0.06 -0.64
CA HIS A 19 4.99 0.71 -1.36
C HIS A 19 5.41 2.04 -1.99
N ALA A 20 6.30 2.81 -1.36
CA ALA A 20 6.90 4.00 -1.96
C ALA A 20 7.79 3.64 -3.16
N SER A 21 8.61 2.60 -3.06
CA SER A 21 9.45 2.13 -4.17
C SER A 21 8.62 1.63 -5.35
N ILE A 22 7.54 0.88 -5.11
CA ILE A 22 6.61 0.45 -6.17
C ILE A 22 5.99 1.66 -6.87
N ALA A 23 5.58 2.67 -6.10
CA ALA A 23 4.95 3.86 -6.66
C ALA A 23 5.91 4.74 -7.47
N THR A 24 7.18 4.81 -7.08
CA THR A 24 8.14 5.79 -7.62
C THR A 24 9.21 5.18 -8.54
N GLY A 25 9.46 3.87 -8.45
CA GLY A 25 10.60 3.21 -9.06
C GLY A 25 11.95 3.53 -8.41
N LEU A 26 11.97 4.25 -7.29
CA LEU A 26 13.17 4.69 -6.59
C LEU A 26 13.59 3.72 -5.47
N LEU A 27 14.87 3.76 -5.12
CA LEU A 27 15.40 3.10 -3.92
C LEU A 27 14.97 3.84 -2.65
N VAL A 28 15.02 3.14 -1.51
CA VAL A 28 14.63 3.65 -0.19
C VAL A 28 15.33 4.96 0.17
N GLU A 29 16.64 5.03 -0.07
CA GLU A 29 17.47 6.23 0.15
C GLU A 29 17.11 7.41 -0.74
N SER A 30 16.44 7.17 -1.88
CA SER A 30 16.10 8.20 -2.86
C SER A 30 14.70 8.76 -2.67
N HIS A 31 13.71 7.94 -2.30
CA HIS A 31 12.33 8.42 -2.08
C HIS A 31 12.05 8.91 -0.64
N GLY A 32 12.98 8.73 0.30
CA GLY A 32 12.93 9.32 1.64
C GLY A 32 12.16 8.53 2.70
N ILE A 33 11.21 7.68 2.29
CA ILE A 33 10.48 6.78 3.21
C ILE A 33 11.35 5.57 3.64
N VAL A 34 12.11 5.72 4.72
CA VAL A 34 13.10 4.72 5.17
C VAL A 34 12.58 3.64 6.13
N GLY A 35 11.37 3.80 6.65
CA GLY A 35 10.72 2.81 7.50
C GLY A 35 9.24 3.11 7.68
N ASN A 36 8.52 2.20 8.37
CA ASN A 36 7.15 2.47 8.82
C ASN A 36 7.11 3.54 9.93
N TYR A 37 8.23 3.65 10.67
CA TYR A 37 8.47 4.61 11.73
C TYR A 37 9.94 5.05 11.70
N PHE A 38 10.22 6.35 11.66
CA PHE A 38 11.58 6.90 11.73
C PHE A 38 11.60 8.36 12.15
N TYR A 39 12.75 8.84 12.62
CA TYR A 39 12.96 10.23 13.02
C TYR A 39 13.86 10.95 12.02
N ASP A 40 13.47 12.16 11.62
CA ASP A 40 14.29 13.07 10.82
C ASP A 40 14.95 14.12 11.72
N PRO A 41 16.28 14.06 11.93
CA PRO A 41 17.00 15.00 12.78
C PRO A 41 17.10 16.40 12.18
N THR A 42 16.93 16.55 10.86
CA THR A 42 17.05 17.85 10.17
C THR A 42 15.84 18.73 10.47
N THR A 43 14.65 18.12 10.47
CA THR A 43 13.38 18.80 10.73
C THR A 43 12.90 18.62 12.17
N ASN A 44 13.55 17.76 12.96
CA ASN A 44 13.13 17.36 14.30
C ASN A 44 11.68 16.82 14.32
N THR A 45 11.35 15.98 13.34
CA THR A 45 10.02 15.38 13.20
C THR A 45 10.10 13.86 13.10
N THR A 46 8.99 13.19 13.38
CA THR A 46 8.88 11.74 13.33
C THR A 46 7.84 11.35 12.30
N PHE A 47 8.21 10.42 11.43
CA PHE A 47 7.30 9.68 10.58
C PHE A 47 6.81 8.44 11.34
N ASP A 48 5.50 8.22 11.37
CA ASP A 48 4.82 7.11 12.02
C ASP A 48 3.51 6.81 11.26
N LEU A 49 3.62 5.98 10.21
CA LEU A 49 2.51 5.73 9.29
C LEU A 49 1.31 5.07 9.97
N PHE A 50 1.57 4.17 10.92
CA PHE A 50 0.56 3.32 11.54
C PHE A 50 0.22 3.73 12.98
N ASN A 51 0.66 4.91 13.43
CA ASN A 51 0.51 5.37 14.81
C ASN A 51 1.04 4.36 15.84
N SER A 52 2.21 3.77 15.57
CA SER A 52 2.89 2.84 16.47
C SER A 52 3.23 3.48 17.83
N THR A 53 3.38 4.81 17.87
CA THR A 53 3.63 5.58 19.10
C THR A 53 2.37 5.94 19.88
N GLN A 54 1.17 5.66 19.36
CA GLN A 54 -0.12 5.99 19.99
C GLN A 54 -0.27 7.49 20.31
N LYS A 55 0.31 8.35 19.48
CA LYS A 55 0.27 9.81 19.63
C LYS A 55 -0.76 10.39 18.67
N GLU A 56 -1.61 11.26 19.19
CA GLU A 56 -2.60 11.94 18.36
C GLU A 56 -1.92 12.75 17.25
N GLY A 57 -2.46 12.67 16.03
CA GLY A 57 -2.00 13.46 14.89
C GLY A 57 -0.71 12.98 14.21
N VAL A 58 -0.01 11.95 14.70
CA VAL A 58 1.27 11.53 14.08
C VAL A 58 1.13 11.00 12.67
N VAL A 59 0.01 10.34 12.35
CA VAL A 59 -0.27 9.89 10.98
C VAL A 59 -0.42 11.10 10.05
N ASN A 60 -1.11 12.15 10.49
CA ASN A 60 -1.24 13.40 9.73
C ASN A 60 0.10 14.13 9.59
N ALA A 61 0.90 14.19 10.65
CA ALA A 61 2.26 14.74 10.61
C ALA A 61 3.16 13.96 9.63
N SER A 62 2.95 12.64 9.50
CA SER A 62 3.68 11.79 8.56
C SER A 62 3.36 12.09 7.10
N LEU A 63 2.29 12.86 6.80
CA LEU A 63 1.96 13.29 5.44
C LEU A 63 2.81 14.49 4.98
N MET A 64 3.61 15.10 5.85
CA MET A 64 4.39 16.30 5.52
C MET A 64 5.42 16.04 4.42
N GLY A 65 5.57 17.02 3.51
CA GLY A 65 6.31 16.82 2.27
C GLY A 65 7.82 16.62 2.43
N HIS A 66 8.42 17.04 3.54
CA HIS A 66 9.87 16.85 3.76
C HIS A 66 10.26 15.38 3.94
N PHE A 67 9.31 14.48 4.21
CA PHE A 67 9.55 13.02 4.24
C PHE A 67 9.56 12.37 2.85
N TYR A 68 8.99 13.03 1.84
CA TYR A 68 8.73 12.45 0.52
C TYR A 68 9.64 13.06 -0.53
N ASN A 69 10.33 12.20 -1.30
CA ASN A 69 11.14 12.59 -2.44
C ASN A 69 10.74 11.81 -3.70
N GLY A 70 11.03 12.36 -4.88
CA GLY A 70 10.67 11.75 -6.15
C GLY A 70 9.22 12.00 -6.58
N GLU A 71 8.74 11.23 -7.55
CA GLU A 71 7.38 11.37 -8.06
C GLU A 71 6.72 9.99 -8.21
N PRO A 72 5.58 9.76 -7.54
CA PRO A 72 4.84 8.52 -7.69
C PRO A 72 4.03 8.50 -8.99
N ILE A 73 3.79 7.29 -9.50
CA ILE A 73 3.13 7.03 -10.78
C ILE A 73 1.74 7.69 -10.90
N TRP A 74 1.00 7.85 -9.81
CA TRP A 74 -0.31 8.52 -9.86
C TRP A 74 -0.19 10.00 -10.20
N LEU A 75 0.87 10.69 -9.75
CA LEU A 75 1.14 12.07 -10.13
C LEU A 75 1.72 12.16 -11.54
N THR A 76 2.60 11.23 -11.91
CA THR A 76 3.10 11.13 -13.29
C THR A 76 1.96 10.91 -14.29
N ASN A 77 0.99 10.07 -13.92
CA ASN A 77 -0.20 9.80 -14.72
C ASN A 77 -1.04 11.05 -14.95
N GLU A 78 -1.33 11.82 -13.91
CA GLU A 78 -2.13 13.06 -14.00
C GLU A 78 -1.37 14.17 -14.73
N ARG A 79 -0.06 14.29 -14.52
CA ARG A 79 0.80 15.22 -15.27
C ARG A 79 0.81 14.94 -16.76
N GLY A 80 0.57 13.69 -17.17
CA GLY A 80 0.38 13.31 -18.57
C GLY A 80 -0.75 14.07 -19.27
N GLY A 81 -1.62 14.78 -18.55
CA GLY A 81 -2.64 15.66 -19.12
C GLY A 81 -3.84 14.88 -19.66
N TYR A 82 -4.52 15.43 -20.68
CA TYR A 82 -5.62 14.76 -21.40
C TYR A 82 -6.75 14.16 -20.54
N GLY A 83 -7.04 14.80 -19.40
CA GLY A 83 -8.09 14.34 -18.49
C GLY A 83 -7.74 13.06 -17.73
N ARG A 84 -6.45 12.66 -17.67
CA ARG A 84 -6.00 11.53 -16.86
C ARG A 84 -6.18 11.83 -15.38
N ARG A 85 -6.72 10.86 -14.64
CA ARG A 85 -7.01 10.97 -13.21
C ARG A 85 -6.60 9.70 -12.50
N SER A 86 -6.07 9.89 -11.30
CA SER A 86 -5.57 8.81 -10.46
C SER A 86 -6.33 8.75 -9.15
N ALA A 87 -6.53 7.53 -8.63
CA ALA A 87 -6.98 7.31 -7.27
C ALA A 87 -5.95 6.50 -6.47
N THR A 88 -5.81 6.82 -5.18
CA THR A 88 -5.13 5.95 -4.21
C THR A 88 -6.12 5.57 -3.12
N LEU A 89 -6.43 4.28 -3.01
CA LEU A 89 -7.34 3.74 -2.01
C LEU A 89 -6.49 2.97 -1.00
N PHE A 90 -6.29 3.59 0.17
CA PHE A 90 -5.54 3.04 1.31
C PHE A 90 -4.06 2.77 1.07
N TRP A 91 -3.51 3.16 -0.09
CA TRP A 91 -2.09 2.98 -0.40
C TRP A 91 -1.23 3.65 0.70
N PRO A 92 -0.29 2.94 1.35
CA PRO A 92 0.50 3.42 2.50
C PRO A 92 1.13 4.82 2.36
N THR A 93 1.44 5.25 1.13
CA THR A 93 2.01 6.57 0.83
C THR A 93 1.17 7.41 -0.14
N GLY A 94 -0.05 6.96 -0.44
CA GLY A 94 -0.94 7.58 -1.43
C GLY A 94 -1.44 8.98 -1.04
N SER A 95 -1.56 9.24 0.26
CA SER A 95 -2.00 10.54 0.81
C SER A 95 -0.86 11.48 1.20
N GLY A 96 0.39 11.05 1.03
CA GLY A 96 1.59 11.85 1.35
C GLY A 96 1.71 13.08 0.45
N HIS A 97 2.28 14.17 0.95
CA HIS A 97 2.55 15.35 0.12
C HIS A 97 3.84 15.17 -0.69
N TRP A 98 3.76 14.50 -1.82
CA TRP A 98 4.92 14.31 -2.71
C TRP A 98 5.37 15.64 -3.33
N PRO A 99 6.65 15.80 -3.71
CA PRO A 99 7.19 17.06 -4.22
C PRO A 99 6.42 17.68 -5.40
N SER A 100 5.99 16.86 -6.36
CA SER A 100 5.30 17.34 -7.56
C SER A 100 3.87 17.79 -7.23
N ALA A 101 3.48 19.01 -7.63
CA ALA A 101 2.10 19.45 -7.54
C ALA A 101 1.17 18.54 -8.38
N PRO A 102 -0.06 18.22 -7.93
CA PRO A 102 -0.74 18.73 -6.72
C PRO A 102 -0.42 17.98 -5.41
N HIS A 103 0.73 17.31 -5.33
CA HIS A 103 1.26 16.55 -4.18
C HIS A 103 0.55 15.23 -3.90
N LYS A 104 -0.72 15.10 -4.28
CA LYS A 104 -1.58 13.93 -4.06
C LYS A 104 -2.43 13.68 -5.31
N PRO A 105 -2.90 12.45 -5.55
CA PRO A 105 -3.79 12.18 -6.68
C PRO A 105 -5.15 12.85 -6.49
N THR A 106 -5.91 12.98 -7.60
CA THR A 106 -7.26 13.54 -7.64
C THR A 106 -8.16 12.96 -6.55
N LEU A 107 -8.09 11.64 -6.35
CA LEU A 107 -8.78 10.95 -5.26
C LEU A 107 -7.75 10.23 -4.38
N HIS A 108 -7.78 10.49 -3.08
CA HIS A 108 -7.00 9.73 -2.11
C HIS A 108 -7.87 9.41 -0.90
N ARG A 109 -7.84 8.15 -0.48
CA ARG A 109 -8.47 7.68 0.76
C ARG A 109 -7.35 7.19 1.67
N PRO A 110 -7.04 7.89 2.78
CA PRO A 110 -6.06 7.40 3.73
C PRO A 110 -6.53 6.08 4.33
N TRP A 111 -5.59 5.28 4.82
CA TRP A 111 -5.93 4.11 5.61
C TRP A 111 -6.68 4.55 6.88
N MET A 112 -7.81 3.90 7.16
CA MET A 112 -8.69 4.25 8.27
C MET A 112 -8.81 3.08 9.24
N GLU A 113 -9.18 1.88 8.75
CA GLU A 113 -9.43 0.70 9.58
C GLU A 113 -9.17 -0.60 8.82
N TYR A 114 -9.24 -1.73 9.52
CA TYR A 114 -9.18 -3.06 8.91
C TYR A 114 -10.53 -3.45 8.34
N GLU A 115 -10.54 -3.77 7.06
CA GLU A 115 -11.74 -4.12 6.31
C GLU A 115 -11.91 -5.64 6.20
N ASN A 116 -13.14 -6.07 5.91
CA ASN A 116 -13.46 -7.47 5.69
C ASN A 116 -13.74 -7.74 4.19
N LEU A 117 -13.95 -9.02 3.85
CA LEU A 117 -14.20 -9.44 2.48
C LEU A 117 -15.32 -8.64 1.78
N SER A 118 -16.44 -8.39 2.46
CA SER A 118 -17.55 -7.63 1.88
C SER A 118 -17.15 -6.20 1.55
N GLN A 119 -16.33 -5.57 2.38
CA GLN A 119 -15.85 -4.22 2.13
C GLN A 119 -14.86 -4.19 0.95
N TRP A 120 -13.95 -5.16 0.84
CA TRP A 120 -13.06 -5.23 -0.32
C TRP A 120 -13.80 -5.48 -1.64
N MET A 121 -14.90 -6.23 -1.61
CA MET A 121 -15.78 -6.39 -2.77
C MET A 121 -16.45 -5.06 -3.15
N ASN A 122 -16.91 -4.28 -2.16
CA ASN A 122 -17.48 -2.96 -2.38
C ASN A 122 -16.44 -1.97 -2.93
N ASP A 123 -15.21 -2.00 -2.43
CA ASP A 123 -14.11 -1.19 -2.96
C ASP A 123 -13.88 -1.50 -4.43
N PHE A 124 -13.85 -2.78 -4.82
CA PHE A 124 -13.67 -3.15 -6.22
C PHE A 124 -14.83 -2.65 -7.10
N ASP A 125 -16.06 -2.70 -6.60
CA ASP A 125 -17.21 -2.12 -7.30
C ASP A 125 -17.04 -0.60 -7.48
N GLU A 126 -16.60 0.12 -6.44
CA GLU A 126 -16.28 1.55 -6.55
C GLU A 126 -15.16 1.81 -7.57
N ILE A 127 -14.11 0.99 -7.57
CA ILE A 127 -13.02 1.07 -8.55
C ILE A 127 -13.58 0.93 -9.96
N MET A 128 -14.41 -0.07 -10.24
CA MET A 128 -15.03 -0.22 -11.54
C MET A 128 -15.82 1.02 -11.94
N GLU A 129 -16.62 1.58 -11.03
CA GLU A 129 -17.37 2.83 -11.26
C GLU A 129 -16.46 4.02 -11.60
N LEU A 130 -15.32 4.15 -10.92
CA LEU A 130 -14.34 5.21 -11.21
C LEU A 130 -13.81 5.15 -12.64
N PHE A 131 -13.62 3.95 -13.20
CA PHE A 131 -13.16 3.79 -14.58
C PHE A 131 -14.26 4.02 -15.62
N ILE A 132 -15.49 3.54 -15.38
CA ILE A 132 -16.57 3.55 -16.40
C ILE A 132 -17.46 4.80 -16.38
N ARG A 133 -17.31 5.66 -15.37
CA ARG A 133 -18.11 6.89 -15.25
C ARG A 133 -17.97 7.79 -16.48
N LYS A 134 -19.09 8.42 -16.89
CA LYS A 134 -19.14 9.28 -18.08
C LYS A 134 -18.39 10.60 -17.92
N LYS A 135 -18.44 11.18 -16.72
CA LYS A 135 -17.81 12.46 -16.40
C LYS A 135 -16.57 12.20 -15.57
N ASP A 136 -15.43 12.74 -16.02
CA ASP A 136 -14.15 12.68 -15.31
C ASP A 136 -13.72 11.24 -14.95
N PRO A 137 -13.61 10.31 -15.93
CA PRO A 137 -13.20 8.93 -15.67
C PRO A 137 -11.75 8.87 -15.16
N TYR A 138 -11.50 7.87 -14.30
CA TYR A 138 -10.17 7.53 -13.83
C TYR A 138 -9.54 6.52 -14.77
N ASN A 139 -8.21 6.52 -14.82
CA ASN A 139 -7.44 5.55 -15.62
C ASN A 139 -6.26 4.95 -14.87
N PHE A 140 -6.09 5.32 -13.60
CA PHE A 140 -5.14 4.70 -12.69
C PHE A 140 -5.76 4.62 -11.30
N VAL A 141 -5.66 3.46 -10.68
CA VAL A 141 -6.02 3.26 -9.28
C VAL A 141 -4.94 2.40 -8.62
N ALA A 142 -4.42 2.87 -7.49
CA ALA A 142 -3.62 2.07 -6.57
C ALA A 142 -4.49 1.71 -5.36
N TRP A 143 -4.74 0.42 -5.14
CA TRP A 143 -5.60 -0.09 -4.07
C TRP A 143 -4.80 -1.05 -3.19
N TYR A 144 -4.94 -0.90 -1.88
CA TYR A 144 -4.20 -1.67 -0.89
C TYR A 144 -5.15 -2.43 0.03
N ILE A 145 -4.83 -3.70 0.28
CA ILE A 145 -5.48 -4.57 1.26
C ILE A 145 -4.41 -5.01 2.27
N PRO A 146 -4.60 -4.80 3.59
CA PRO A 146 -3.57 -5.08 4.61
C PRO A 146 -3.38 -6.56 4.95
N GLU A 147 -4.00 -7.45 4.18
CA GLU A 147 -4.01 -8.89 4.41
C GLU A 147 -3.24 -9.59 3.30
N PRO A 148 -2.50 -10.67 3.61
CA PRO A 148 -2.55 -11.43 4.86
C PRO A 148 -1.57 -10.97 5.95
N ASP A 149 -0.86 -9.86 5.75
CA ASP A 149 0.19 -9.38 6.64
C ASP A 149 -0.32 -9.15 8.08
N HIS A 150 -1.46 -8.47 8.22
CA HIS A 150 -2.07 -8.23 9.52
C HIS A 150 -2.39 -9.54 10.27
N SER A 151 -3.05 -10.49 9.59
CA SER A 151 -3.37 -11.79 10.18
C SER A 151 -2.11 -12.54 10.61
N LEU A 152 -1.04 -12.48 9.82
CA LEU A 152 0.24 -13.12 10.14
C LEU A 152 0.92 -12.47 11.35
N HIS A 153 0.91 -11.14 11.46
CA HIS A 153 1.45 -10.44 12.63
C HIS A 153 0.77 -10.86 13.93
N LEU A 154 -0.55 -11.08 13.92
CA LEU A 154 -1.31 -11.44 15.12
C LEU A 154 -1.22 -12.94 15.47
N ASN A 155 -1.09 -13.81 14.48
CA ASN A 155 -1.34 -15.25 14.65
C ASN A 155 -0.13 -16.15 14.33
N GLY A 156 0.86 -15.62 13.61
CA GLY A 156 1.90 -16.44 12.99
C GLY A 156 1.33 -17.46 12.00
N PHE A 157 2.11 -18.49 11.69
CA PHE A 157 1.81 -19.40 10.58
C PHE A 157 1.04 -20.66 10.98
N LYS A 158 0.95 -21.00 12.27
CA LYS A 158 0.66 -22.38 12.71
C LYS A 158 -0.78 -22.64 13.17
N ASN A 159 -1.58 -21.61 13.42
CA ASN A 159 -2.93 -21.77 13.98
C ASN A 159 -4.05 -21.80 12.92
N GLY A 160 -3.71 -21.88 11.63
CA GLY A 160 -4.67 -21.94 10.53
C GLY A 160 -5.34 -20.61 10.15
N LYS A 161 -5.17 -19.54 10.92
CA LYS A 161 -5.77 -18.22 10.64
C LYS A 161 -5.33 -17.64 9.30
N ILE A 162 -4.07 -17.90 8.91
CA ILE A 162 -3.58 -17.55 7.58
C ILE A 162 -4.37 -18.25 6.47
N ASN A 163 -4.76 -19.52 6.65
CA ASN A 163 -5.53 -20.25 5.63
C ASN A 163 -6.96 -19.70 5.51
N GLU A 164 -7.57 -19.32 6.63
CA GLU A 164 -8.86 -18.62 6.63
C GLU A 164 -8.75 -17.32 5.85
N LYS A 165 -7.71 -16.52 6.11
CA LYS A 165 -7.51 -15.24 5.42
C LYS A 165 -7.19 -15.40 3.93
N LEU A 166 -6.37 -16.38 3.57
CA LEU A 166 -6.08 -16.70 2.17
C LEU A 166 -7.33 -17.13 1.41
N ARG A 167 -8.26 -17.85 2.08
CA ARG A 167 -9.56 -18.19 1.48
C ARG A 167 -10.41 -16.96 1.20
N GLU A 168 -10.41 -15.97 2.09
CA GLU A 168 -11.12 -14.70 1.84
C GLU A 168 -10.52 -13.95 0.63
N LEU A 169 -9.19 -13.86 0.55
CA LEU A 169 -8.50 -13.23 -0.58
C LEU A 169 -8.75 -13.98 -1.91
N ASP A 170 -8.79 -15.31 -1.89
CA ASP A 170 -9.14 -16.12 -3.06
C ASP A 170 -10.59 -15.87 -3.52
N LEU A 171 -11.53 -15.77 -2.58
CA LEU A 171 -12.92 -15.40 -2.87
C LEU A 171 -13.04 -14.00 -3.45
N LEU A 172 -12.22 -13.04 -2.99
CA LEU A 172 -12.15 -11.71 -3.58
C LEU A 172 -11.65 -11.74 -5.01
N VAL A 173 -10.56 -12.48 -5.29
CA VAL A 173 -10.03 -12.64 -6.66
C VAL A 173 -11.08 -13.29 -7.57
N LYS A 174 -11.80 -14.30 -7.07
CA LYS A 174 -12.94 -14.88 -7.79
C LYS A 174 -14.00 -13.83 -8.11
N TYR A 175 -14.40 -13.02 -7.13
CA TYR A 175 -15.39 -11.95 -7.33
C TYR A 175 -14.95 -10.93 -8.39
N ILE A 176 -13.68 -10.51 -8.34
CA ILE A 176 -13.07 -9.62 -9.34
C ILE A 176 -13.17 -10.25 -10.73
N ASN A 177 -12.77 -11.52 -10.88
CA ASN A 177 -12.86 -12.23 -12.17
C ASN A 177 -14.31 -12.32 -12.67
N ASP A 178 -15.25 -12.72 -11.82
CA ASP A 178 -16.67 -12.83 -12.16
C ASP A 178 -17.23 -11.47 -12.64
N LYS A 179 -16.84 -10.36 -11.97
CA LYS A 179 -17.23 -8.99 -12.39
C LYS A 179 -16.64 -8.60 -13.73
N LEU A 180 -15.39 -8.94 -13.99
CA LEU A 180 -14.72 -8.63 -15.25
C LEU A 180 -15.29 -9.46 -16.42
N GLU A 181 -15.58 -10.74 -16.21
CA GLU A 181 -16.24 -11.58 -17.21
C GLU A 181 -17.62 -11.05 -17.59
N ASN A 182 -18.41 -10.61 -16.60
CA ASN A 182 -19.72 -9.99 -16.81
C ASN A 182 -19.64 -8.60 -17.46
N ASN A 183 -18.46 -7.97 -17.51
CA ASN A 183 -18.23 -6.65 -18.10
C ASN A 183 -17.15 -6.72 -19.18
N SER A 184 -17.35 -7.59 -20.18
CA SER A 184 -16.31 -7.96 -21.16
C SER A 184 -15.63 -6.80 -21.90
N ASP A 185 -16.35 -5.70 -22.19
CA ASP A 185 -15.75 -4.53 -22.86
C ASP A 185 -14.83 -3.72 -21.94
N PHE A 186 -15.17 -3.64 -20.65
CA PHE A 186 -14.31 -3.04 -19.64
C PHE A 186 -13.08 -3.91 -19.40
N SER A 187 -13.28 -5.22 -19.24
CA SER A 187 -12.21 -6.20 -19.01
C SER A 187 -11.13 -6.17 -20.10
N LYS A 188 -11.50 -6.06 -21.38
CA LYS A 188 -10.55 -5.96 -22.52
C LYS A 188 -9.63 -4.73 -22.48
N ARG A 189 -9.98 -3.72 -21.68
CA ARG A 189 -9.27 -2.44 -21.61
C ARG A 189 -8.57 -2.21 -20.27
N LEU A 190 -8.82 -3.06 -19.30
CA LEU A 190 -8.27 -2.95 -17.95
C LEU A 190 -6.96 -3.74 -17.86
N ASN A 191 -5.95 -3.14 -17.25
CA ASN A 191 -4.75 -3.84 -16.82
C ASN A 191 -4.76 -3.91 -15.30
N ILE A 192 -4.62 -5.11 -14.74
CA ILE A 192 -4.50 -5.34 -13.29
C ILE A 192 -3.10 -5.86 -13.00
N ILE A 193 -2.42 -5.22 -12.05
CA ILE A 193 -1.17 -5.70 -11.48
C ILE A 193 -1.45 -6.11 -10.05
N LEU A 194 -1.47 -7.41 -9.79
CA LEU A 194 -1.50 -7.94 -8.43
C LEU A 194 -0.05 -8.09 -7.95
N THR A 195 0.29 -7.42 -6.85
CA THR A 195 1.64 -7.43 -6.27
C THR A 195 1.57 -7.42 -4.75
N ALA A 196 2.71 -7.68 -4.12
CA ALA A 196 2.95 -7.50 -2.69
C ALA A 196 4.21 -6.65 -2.48
N ASP A 197 4.31 -6.07 -1.29
CA ASP A 197 5.42 -5.23 -0.84
C ASP A 197 6.55 -6.04 -0.22
N HIS A 198 6.24 -7.11 0.52
CA HIS A 198 7.23 -8.02 1.10
C HIS A 198 6.66 -9.41 1.43
N GLY A 199 7.54 -10.31 1.88
CA GLY A 199 7.16 -11.59 2.48
C GLY A 199 6.98 -11.47 4.00
N HIS A 200 6.85 -12.62 4.66
CA HIS A 200 6.72 -12.70 6.11
C HIS A 200 7.61 -13.84 6.66
N ALA A 201 8.06 -13.73 7.91
CA ALA A 201 8.93 -14.71 8.56
C ALA A 201 8.48 -15.00 9.99
N GLU A 202 8.59 -16.26 10.43
CA GLU A 202 8.25 -16.64 11.80
C GLU A 202 9.38 -16.22 12.74
N VAL A 203 9.05 -15.48 13.79
CA VAL A 203 10.01 -15.05 14.82
C VAL A 203 9.88 -15.96 16.03
N PHE A 204 10.97 -16.62 16.42
CA PHE A 204 11.04 -17.41 17.66
C PHE A 204 11.79 -16.63 18.74
N ARG A 205 11.34 -16.74 20.01
CA ARG A 205 11.98 -16.07 21.16
C ARG A 205 13.49 -16.32 21.27
N THR A 206 13.96 -17.48 20.84
CA THR A 206 15.39 -17.86 20.83
C THR A 206 16.25 -17.06 19.85
N PHE A 207 15.66 -16.31 18.93
CA PHE A 207 16.38 -15.45 17.97
C PHE A 207 16.36 -13.95 18.35
N LEU A 208 15.86 -13.61 19.53
CA LEU A 208 15.86 -12.24 20.02
C LEU A 208 17.16 -11.96 20.80
N SER A 209 18.00 -11.11 20.23
CA SER A 209 19.10 -10.47 20.95
C SER A 209 18.60 -9.18 21.59
N PHE A 210 18.72 -9.07 22.91
CA PHE A 210 18.40 -7.84 23.63
C PHE A 210 19.67 -7.02 23.82
N PHE A 211 19.64 -5.75 23.40
CA PHE A 211 20.83 -4.88 23.42
C PHE A 211 21.36 -4.64 24.85
N ASP A 212 20.48 -4.67 25.85
CA ASP A 212 20.82 -4.58 27.28
C ASP A 212 21.74 -5.72 27.77
N GLN A 213 21.89 -6.80 26.99
CA GLN A 213 22.84 -7.88 27.30
C GLN A 213 24.27 -7.55 26.84
N PHE A 214 24.46 -6.45 26.10
CA PHE A 214 25.74 -6.03 25.52
C PHE A 214 26.20 -4.64 25.98
N LEU A 215 25.42 -3.96 26.82
CA LEU A 215 25.71 -2.65 27.43
C LEU A 215 25.93 -2.81 28.94
#